data_AF-A0A2Z7CIX4-F1
#
_entry.id   AF-A0A2Z7CIX4-F1
#
_cell.length_a   1.000
_cell.length_b   1.000
_cell.length_c   1.000
_cell.angle_alpha   90.00
_cell.angle_beta   90.00
_cell.angle_gamma   90.00
#
_symmetry.space_group_name_H-M   'P 1'
#
loop_
_entity.id
_entity.type
_entity.pdbx_description
1 polymer ?
#
loop_
_entity_poly.entity_id
_entity_poly.type
_entity_poly.pdbx_seq_one_letter_code
_entity_poly.pdbx_strand_id
1 'polypeptide(L)'
;MSSDKTVRRVRVRGGNVKWRALRLDTGNYSWGSEAVTRKTRILDVAYNASNNELVRTKTLVKGAIIQVDAAPFKQWYLQHYGVDIGRKKKTAAKAEAEETEAVTAEEGKKSNHVQRKIAKRQPDRKIDPHLEEQFSGGRLLAAISSRPGQCGRADGYILEGKELEFYLKKIQRKKGKGAGGA
;
A
#
# COMPACT_ATOMS: atom_id res chain seq x y z
N MET A 1 13.48 -4.07 12.96
CA MET A 1 12.16 -4.49 13.47
C MET A 1 12.14 -6.01 13.41
N SER A 2 12.18 -6.74 14.53
CA SER A 2 12.12 -8.22 14.47
C SER A 2 10.76 -8.64 13.90
N SER A 3 10.76 -9.72 13.12
CA SER A 3 9.63 -10.28 12.38
C SER A 3 8.54 -10.94 13.25
N ASP A 4 8.65 -10.84 14.56
CA ASP A 4 7.86 -11.66 15.47
C ASP A 4 6.52 -11.00 15.77
N LYS A 5 5.56 -11.25 14.87
CA LYS A 5 4.15 -10.95 15.09
C LYS A 5 3.75 -11.49 16.47
N THR A 6 3.40 -10.58 17.37
CA THR A 6 3.05 -10.91 18.76
C THR A 6 1.63 -10.45 19.04
N VAL A 7 0.71 -11.41 19.21
CA VAL A 7 -0.70 -11.15 19.53
C VAL A 7 -1.11 -11.97 20.73
N ARG A 8 -1.66 -11.32 21.76
CA ARG A 8 -2.15 -12.00 22.98
C ARG A 8 -3.66 -12.16 22.95
N ARG A 9 -4.13 -13.34 23.32
CA ARG A 9 -5.55 -13.61 23.55
C ARG A 9 -5.96 -13.05 24.92
N VAL A 10 -7.09 -12.35 25.00
CA VAL A 10 -7.64 -11.80 26.23
C VAL A 10 -9.09 -12.24 26.39
N ARG A 11 -9.42 -12.95 27.47
CA ARG A 11 -10.79 -13.30 27.81
C ARG A 11 -11.52 -12.08 28.35
N VAL A 12 -12.76 -11.87 27.93
CA VAL A 12 -13.60 -10.75 28.38
C VAL A 12 -14.93 -11.27 28.96
N ARG A 13 -15.74 -10.35 29.51
CA ARG A 13 -17.06 -10.67 30.09
C ARG A 13 -17.92 -11.45 29.09
N GLY A 14 -18.68 -12.43 29.59
CA GLY A 14 -19.57 -13.27 28.79
C GLY A 14 -18.86 -14.39 28.02
N GLY A 15 -17.63 -14.76 28.41
CA GLY A 15 -16.90 -15.87 27.77
C GLY A 15 -16.27 -15.54 26.42
N ASN A 16 -16.49 -14.33 25.91
CA ASN A 16 -15.92 -13.85 24.65
C ASN A 16 -14.40 -13.60 24.75
N VAL A 17 -13.78 -13.38 23.59
CA VAL A 17 -12.34 -13.21 23.45
C VAL A 17 -12.01 -12.00 22.59
N LYS A 18 -10.95 -11.28 22.96
CA LYS A 18 -10.33 -10.24 22.14
C LYS A 18 -8.87 -10.59 21.85
N TRP A 19 -8.32 -10.00 20.80
CA TRP A 19 -6.94 -10.19 20.37
C TRP A 19 -6.19 -8.86 20.48
N ARG A 20 -5.17 -8.84 21.34
CA ARG A 20 -4.35 -7.66 21.57
C ARG A 20 -3.05 -7.80 20.80
N ALA A 21 -2.94 -7.07 19.69
CA ALA A 21 -1.67 -6.93 19.00
C ALA A 21 -0.68 -6.13 19.85
N LEU A 22 0.52 -6.69 20.02
CA LEU A 22 1.67 -6.01 20.63
C LEU A 22 2.70 -5.63 19.55
N ARG A 23 2.90 -6.51 18.57
CA ARG A 23 3.77 -6.26 17.41
C ARG A 23 3.09 -6.80 16.16
N LEU A 24 3.01 -5.98 15.12
CA LEU A 24 2.52 -6.35 13.80
C LEU A 24 3.47 -5.74 12.76
N ASP A 25 3.76 -6.53 11.74
CA ASP A 25 4.60 -6.17 10.60
C ASP A 25 3.82 -6.19 9.28
N THR A 26 2.67 -6.86 9.25
CA THR A 26 1.85 -7.08 8.07
C THR A 26 0.38 -6.81 8.36
N GLY A 27 -0.35 -6.42 7.33
CA GLY A 27 -1.80 -6.20 7.39
C GLY A 27 -2.44 -6.45 6.03
N ASN A 28 -3.77 -6.49 6.01
CA ASN A 28 -4.52 -6.63 4.77
C ASN A 28 -5.03 -5.26 4.30
N TYR A 29 -4.59 -4.83 3.12
CA TYR A 29 -4.90 -3.50 2.59
C TYR A 29 -5.67 -3.61 1.28
N SER A 30 -6.75 -2.84 1.19
CA SER A 30 -7.57 -2.75 -0.01
C SER A 30 -7.17 -1.55 -0.87
N TRP A 31 -6.99 -1.78 -2.16
CA TRP A 31 -6.95 -0.74 -3.19
C TRP A 31 -8.37 -0.57 -3.72
N GLY A 32 -8.97 0.58 -3.42
CA GLY A 32 -10.41 0.83 -3.60
C GLY A 32 -10.82 0.94 -5.06
N SER A 33 -10.10 1.72 -5.86
CA SER A 33 -10.43 1.93 -7.28
C SER A 33 -10.41 0.63 -8.10
N GLU A 34 -9.47 -0.27 -7.80
CA GLU A 34 -9.28 -1.54 -8.51
C GLU A 34 -10.05 -2.71 -7.87
N ALA A 35 -10.72 -2.47 -6.73
CA ALA A 35 -11.39 -3.51 -5.93
C ALA A 35 -10.49 -4.71 -5.58
N VAL A 36 -9.22 -4.44 -5.24
CA VAL A 36 -8.23 -5.46 -4.91
C VAL A 36 -7.86 -5.38 -3.45
N THR A 37 -7.59 -6.53 -2.84
CA THR A 37 -7.09 -6.59 -1.47
C THR A 37 -5.85 -7.48 -1.44
N ARG A 38 -4.77 -7.00 -0.82
CA ARG A 38 -3.51 -7.72 -0.70
C ARG A 38 -2.94 -7.60 0.69
N LYS A 39 -2.36 -8.71 1.16
CA LYS A 39 -1.51 -8.71 2.34
C LYS A 39 -0.19 -8.01 1.97
N THR A 40 0.15 -6.96 2.70
CA THR A 40 1.38 -6.21 2.49
C THR A 40 2.05 -5.89 3.82
N ARG A 41 3.35 -5.61 3.77
CA ARG A 41 4.16 -5.25 4.93
C ARG A 41 3.96 -3.77 5.26
N ILE A 42 3.79 -3.48 6.54
CA ILE A 42 3.77 -2.13 7.10
C ILE A 42 5.22 -1.70 7.27
N LEU A 43 5.59 -0.58 6.65
CA LEU A 43 6.96 -0.07 6.66
C LEU A 43 7.15 0.99 7.74
N ASP A 44 6.27 1.99 7.77
CA ASP A 44 6.40 3.10 8.69
C ASP A 44 5.06 3.76 9.04
N VAL A 45 4.98 4.45 10.18
CA VAL A 45 3.87 5.34 10.53
C VAL A 45 4.26 6.77 10.13
N ALA A 46 3.49 7.37 9.21
CA ALA A 46 3.80 8.66 8.62
C ALA A 46 3.02 9.82 9.27
N TYR A 47 1.75 9.59 9.62
CA TYR A 47 0.89 10.62 10.21
C TYR A 47 -0.16 10.02 11.15
N ASN A 48 -0.51 10.79 12.17
CA ASN A 48 -1.60 10.47 13.09
C ASN A 48 -2.32 11.78 13.43
N ALA A 49 -3.65 11.77 13.32
CA ALA A 49 -4.46 12.97 13.54
C ALA A 49 -4.55 13.37 15.02
N SER A 50 -4.47 12.39 15.95
CA SER A 50 -4.76 12.62 17.37
C SER A 50 -3.52 12.97 18.19
N ASN A 51 -2.40 12.30 17.94
CA ASN A 51 -1.17 12.53 18.71
C ASN A 51 0.10 12.25 17.89
N ASN A 52 1.02 13.22 17.87
CA ASN A 52 2.30 13.12 17.18
C ASN A 52 3.26 12.11 17.81
N GLU A 53 3.16 11.84 19.10
CA GLU A 53 3.99 10.85 19.79
C GLU A 53 3.77 9.43 19.26
N LEU A 54 2.56 9.14 18.77
CA LEU A 54 2.24 7.84 18.16
C LEU A 54 2.99 7.64 16.84
N VAL A 55 3.30 8.73 16.13
CA VAL A 55 4.13 8.70 14.91
C VAL A 55 5.60 8.51 15.29
N ARG A 56 6.07 9.16 16.36
CA ARG A 56 7.46 9.06 16.84
C ARG A 56 7.78 7.64 17.33
N THR A 57 6.85 7.04 18.08
CA THR A 57 6.98 5.69 18.66
C THR A 57 6.56 4.56 17.74
N LYS A 58 6.09 4.86 16.52
CA LYS A 58 5.61 3.88 15.53
C LYS A 58 4.44 3.02 16.05
N THR A 59 3.54 3.65 16.80
CA THR A 59 2.37 2.98 17.37
C THR A 59 1.24 2.88 16.35
N LEU A 60 0.74 1.66 16.12
CA LEU A 60 -0.34 1.38 15.17
C LEU A 60 -1.71 1.55 15.84
N VAL A 61 -2.52 2.50 15.37
CA VAL A 61 -3.89 2.75 15.84
C VAL A 61 -4.83 2.96 14.65
N LYS A 62 -6.14 2.84 14.90
CA LYS A 62 -7.17 3.17 13.90
C LYS A 62 -7.01 4.64 13.47
N GLY A 63 -7.05 4.88 12.16
CA GLY A 63 -6.93 6.20 11.55
C GLY A 63 -5.48 6.70 11.42
N ALA A 64 -4.48 5.90 11.81
CA ALA A 64 -3.10 6.22 11.51
C ALA A 64 -2.84 6.07 10.00
N ILE A 65 -2.10 7.02 9.44
CA ILE A 65 -1.60 6.96 8.06
C ILE A 65 -0.21 6.37 8.09
N ILE A 66 -0.03 5.30 7.34
CA ILE A 66 1.17 4.49 7.30
C ILE A 66 1.70 4.37 5.87
N GLN A 67 2.96 3.97 5.75
CA GLN A 67 3.56 3.53 4.50
C GLN A 67 3.51 2.00 4.45
N VAL A 68 2.97 1.45 3.36
CA VAL A 68 2.95 0.01 3.07
C VAL A 68 3.75 -0.30 1.81
N ASP A 69 4.22 -1.53 1.68
CA ASP A 69 4.93 -2.00 0.49
C ASP A 69 3.98 -2.07 -0.72
N ALA A 70 4.42 -1.53 -1.85
CA ALA A 70 3.68 -1.48 -3.10
C ALA A 70 3.79 -2.78 -3.92
N ALA A 71 4.81 -3.61 -3.67
CA ALA A 71 5.13 -4.77 -4.52
C ALA A 71 3.94 -5.74 -4.75
N PRO A 72 3.13 -6.10 -3.73
CA PRO A 72 1.98 -7.00 -3.95
C PRO A 72 0.92 -6.42 -4.89
N PHE A 73 0.77 -5.10 -4.92
CA PHE A 73 -0.17 -4.41 -5.80
C PHE A 73 0.40 -4.27 -7.21
N LYS A 74 1.71 -3.99 -7.36
CA LYS A 74 2.40 -3.98 -8.66
C LYS A 74 2.31 -5.33 -9.36
N GLN A 75 2.61 -6.40 -8.64
CA GLN A 75 2.55 -7.76 -9.19
C GLN A 75 1.13 -8.10 -9.68
N TRP A 76 0.11 -7.73 -8.90
CA TRP A 76 -1.28 -7.91 -9.33
C TRP A 76 -1.59 -7.08 -10.57
N TYR A 77 -1.17 -5.82 -10.61
CA TYR A 77 -1.43 -4.92 -11.72
C TYR A 77 -0.79 -5.42 -13.02
N LEU A 78 0.44 -5.91 -12.96
CA LEU A 78 1.14 -6.57 -14.07
C LEU A 78 0.37 -7.80 -14.56
N GLN A 79 -0.09 -8.67 -13.65
CA GLN A 79 -0.87 -9.86 -14.02
C GLN A 79 -2.26 -9.51 -14.59
N HIS A 80 -2.88 -8.43 -14.11
CA HIS A 80 -4.24 -8.06 -14.49
C HIS A 80 -4.31 -7.35 -15.84
N TYR A 81 -3.39 -6.39 -16.05
CA TYR A 81 -3.36 -5.50 -17.20
C TYR A 81 -2.20 -5.77 -18.17
N GLY A 82 -1.23 -6.59 -17.80
CA GLY A 82 -0.04 -6.87 -18.61
C GLY A 82 0.94 -5.70 -18.68
N VAL A 83 0.86 -4.74 -17.75
CA VAL A 83 1.69 -3.53 -17.75
C VAL A 83 2.37 -3.34 -16.40
N ASP A 84 3.66 -3.03 -16.43
CA ASP A 84 4.43 -2.70 -15.23
C ASP A 84 4.20 -1.24 -14.80
N ILE A 85 4.02 -1.02 -13.50
CA ILE A 85 3.68 0.28 -12.90
C ILE A 85 4.81 0.82 -12.02
N GLY A 86 5.08 2.11 -12.18
CA GLY A 86 6.08 2.82 -11.38
C GLY A 86 7.52 2.64 -11.89
N ARG A 87 7.71 2.55 -13.20
CA ARG A 87 9.02 2.72 -13.83
C ARG A 87 9.32 4.21 -13.98
N LYS A 88 10.50 4.66 -13.53
CA LYS A 88 10.91 6.06 -13.68
C LYS A 88 11.10 6.39 -15.16
N LYS A 89 10.49 7.49 -15.60
CA LYS A 89 10.44 7.97 -17.00
C LYS A 89 11.81 8.07 -17.73
N LYS A 90 12.94 8.16 -17.01
CA LYS A 90 14.30 8.15 -17.60
C LYS A 90 14.78 6.76 -18.07
N THR A 91 14.22 5.69 -17.54
CA THR A 91 14.56 4.30 -17.90
C THR A 91 13.57 3.69 -18.89
N ALA A 92 12.42 4.35 -19.13
CA ALA A 92 11.35 3.86 -19.99
C ALA A 92 11.75 3.77 -21.48
N ALA A 93 12.52 4.73 -22.00
CA ALA A 93 12.88 4.77 -23.43
C ALA A 93 13.89 3.69 -23.87
N LYS A 94 14.68 3.12 -22.96
CA LYS A 94 15.59 1.99 -23.28
C LYS A 94 14.94 0.62 -23.04
N ALA A 95 13.95 0.56 -22.15
CA ALA A 95 13.29 -0.69 -21.77
C ALA A 95 12.05 -1.01 -22.62
N GLU A 96 11.40 -0.04 -23.27
CA GLU A 96 10.27 -0.32 -24.17
C GLU A 96 10.65 -1.28 -25.32
N ALA A 97 11.90 -1.23 -25.81
CA ALA A 97 12.40 -2.15 -26.84
C ALA A 97 12.78 -3.54 -26.30
N GLU A 98 13.26 -3.62 -25.05
CA GLU A 98 13.68 -4.87 -24.40
C GLU A 98 12.48 -5.60 -23.77
N GLU A 99 11.40 -4.89 -23.43
CA GLU A 99 10.25 -5.43 -22.71
C GLU A 99 9.17 -6.03 -23.63
N THR A 100 9.10 -5.60 -24.90
CA THR A 100 8.38 -6.38 -25.92
C THR A 100 8.98 -7.78 -26.09
N GLU A 101 10.27 -7.97 -25.82
CA GLU A 101 10.96 -9.27 -25.88
C GLU A 101 10.99 -10.00 -24.52
N ALA A 102 11.12 -9.30 -23.39
CA ALA A 102 11.18 -9.94 -22.07
C ALA A 102 9.80 -10.38 -21.52
N VAL A 103 8.74 -9.61 -21.76
CA VAL A 103 7.36 -10.00 -21.37
C VAL A 103 6.81 -11.10 -22.29
N THR A 104 7.36 -11.25 -23.50
CA THR A 104 7.05 -12.38 -24.39
C THR A 104 7.89 -13.62 -24.08
N ALA A 105 9.03 -13.49 -23.38
CA ALA A 105 9.94 -14.59 -23.07
C ALA A 105 9.69 -15.27 -21.70
N GLU A 106 9.35 -14.54 -20.62
CA GLU A 106 9.13 -15.17 -19.30
C GLU A 106 7.69 -15.66 -19.06
N GLU A 107 6.68 -15.00 -19.64
CA GLU A 107 5.30 -15.50 -19.59
C GLU A 107 5.01 -16.29 -20.88
N GLY A 108 5.43 -17.55 -20.88
CA GLY A 108 5.30 -18.45 -22.03
C GLY A 108 3.99 -18.26 -22.81
N LYS A 109 4.12 -18.02 -24.12
CA LYS A 109 3.04 -17.82 -25.12
C LYS A 109 1.63 -17.88 -24.53
N LYS A 110 1.16 -16.76 -23.95
CA LYS A 110 -0.22 -16.65 -23.45
C LYS A 110 -1.19 -16.98 -24.58
N SER A 111 -2.22 -17.78 -24.28
CA SER A 111 -3.22 -18.13 -25.29
C SER A 111 -3.93 -16.88 -25.82
N ASN A 112 -4.38 -16.94 -27.08
CA ASN A 112 -5.09 -15.84 -27.74
C ASN A 112 -6.30 -15.35 -26.94
N HIS A 113 -6.94 -16.23 -26.15
CA HIS A 113 -8.04 -15.87 -25.28
C HIS A 113 -7.61 -14.98 -24.10
N VAL A 114 -6.45 -15.28 -23.49
CA VAL A 114 -5.89 -14.47 -22.40
C VAL A 114 -5.45 -13.10 -22.92
N GLN A 115 -4.81 -13.04 -24.08
CA GLN A 115 -4.42 -11.78 -24.72
C GLN A 115 -5.62 -10.88 -24.99
N ARG A 116 -6.71 -11.44 -25.56
CA ARG A 116 -7.96 -10.71 -25.79
C ARG A 116 -8.58 -10.19 -24.49
N LYS A 117 -8.53 -10.99 -23.41
CA LYS A 117 -9.03 -10.59 -22.09
C LYS A 117 -8.24 -9.42 -21.50
N ILE A 118 -6.91 -9.42 -21.65
CA ILE A 118 -6.05 -8.34 -21.20
C ILE A 118 -6.30 -7.08 -22.03
N ALA A 119 -6.34 -7.19 -23.36
CA ALA A 119 -6.63 -6.08 -24.26
C ALA A 119 -7.97 -5.40 -23.94
N LYS A 120 -9.00 -6.18 -23.59
CA LYS A 120 -10.31 -5.64 -23.16
C LYS A 120 -10.23 -4.79 -21.88
N ARG A 121 -9.26 -5.04 -20.99
CA ARG A 121 -9.12 -4.32 -19.71
C ARG A 121 -8.26 -3.07 -19.80
N GLN A 122 -7.36 -2.99 -20.78
CA GLN A 122 -6.49 -1.84 -20.96
C GLN A 122 -7.20 -0.48 -21.11
N PRO A 123 -8.34 -0.32 -21.81
CA PRO A 123 -8.96 0.99 -21.98
C PRO A 123 -9.49 1.61 -20.68
N ASP A 124 -9.91 0.79 -19.72
CA ASP A 124 -10.47 1.26 -18.44
C ASP A 124 -9.37 1.60 -17.40
N ARG A 125 -8.11 1.37 -17.76
CA ARG A 125 -6.93 1.57 -16.92
C ARG A 125 -6.66 3.06 -16.69
N LYS A 126 -7.13 3.60 -15.56
CA LYS A 126 -6.87 4.99 -15.15
C LYS A 126 -6.38 5.03 -13.71
N ILE A 127 -5.20 5.61 -13.50
CA ILE A 127 -4.59 5.76 -12.19
C ILE A 127 -4.35 7.24 -11.90
N ASP A 128 -4.56 7.63 -10.65
CA ASP A 128 -4.26 8.97 -10.18
C ASP A 128 -2.74 9.25 -10.22
N PRO A 129 -2.30 10.41 -10.75
CA PRO A 129 -0.87 10.72 -10.87
C PRO A 129 -0.08 10.65 -9.55
N HIS A 130 -0.69 11.03 -8.41
CA HIS A 130 -0.01 10.95 -7.12
C HIS A 130 0.18 9.50 -6.66
N LEU A 131 -0.75 8.61 -7.03
CA LEU A 131 -0.63 7.19 -6.73
C LEU A 131 0.44 6.53 -7.60
N GLU A 132 0.54 6.92 -8.88
CA GLU A 132 1.60 6.47 -9.80
C GLU A 132 3.00 6.86 -9.32
N GLU A 133 3.15 8.08 -8.77
CA GLU A 133 4.40 8.52 -8.15
C GLU A 133 4.80 7.63 -6.95
N GLN A 134 3.83 7.26 -6.11
CA GLN A 134 4.06 6.37 -4.97
C GLN A 134 4.45 4.95 -5.38
N PHE A 135 3.86 4.43 -6.45
CA PHE A 135 4.30 3.17 -7.06
C PHE A 135 5.76 3.26 -7.51
N SER A 136 6.19 4.38 -8.08
CA SER A 136 7.60 4.60 -8.43
C SER A 136 8.53 4.64 -7.20
N GLY A 137 8.02 5.11 -6.06
CA GLY A 137 8.73 5.08 -4.78
C GLY A 137 8.72 3.71 -4.08
N GLY A 138 7.93 2.74 -4.57
CA GLY A 138 7.77 1.41 -3.97
C GLY A 138 7.02 1.41 -2.63
N ARG A 139 6.41 2.53 -2.24
CA ARG A 139 5.73 2.69 -0.96
C ARG A 139 4.41 3.44 -1.17
N LEU A 140 3.31 2.83 -0.75
CA LEU A 140 1.98 3.44 -0.82
C LEU A 140 1.58 4.00 0.54
N LEU A 141 0.88 5.14 0.55
CA LEU A 141 0.24 5.63 1.76
C LEU A 141 -1.11 4.92 1.95
N ALA A 142 -1.34 4.44 3.17
CA ALA A 142 -2.55 3.72 3.54
C ALA A 142 -3.09 4.19 4.90
N ALA A 143 -4.40 4.10 5.09
CA ALA A 143 -5.05 4.35 6.37
C ALA A 143 -5.44 3.03 7.05
N ILE A 144 -5.13 2.89 8.34
CA ILE A 144 -5.58 1.76 9.15
C ILE A 144 -7.06 1.96 9.53
N SER A 145 -7.96 1.09 9.06
CA SER A 145 -9.39 1.14 9.38
C SER A 145 -9.77 0.24 10.56
N SER A 146 -8.96 -0.79 10.82
CA SER A 146 -9.12 -1.73 11.92
C SER A 146 -8.63 -1.20 13.28
N ARG A 147 -8.86 -1.95 14.37
CA ARG A 147 -8.45 -1.61 15.74
C ARG A 147 -7.47 -2.66 16.28
N PRO A 148 -6.15 -2.53 16.06
CA PRO A 148 -5.15 -3.56 16.39
C PRO A 148 -5.20 -4.07 17.83
N GLY A 149 -5.47 -3.20 18.81
CA GLY A 149 -5.55 -3.59 20.22
C GLY A 149 -6.81 -4.39 20.62
N GLN A 150 -7.79 -4.53 19.73
CA GLN A 150 -9.05 -5.26 19.97
C GLN A 150 -9.16 -6.51 19.09
N CYS A 151 -8.80 -6.40 17.81
CA CYS A 151 -8.93 -7.47 16.83
C CYS A 151 -7.62 -8.15 16.44
N GLY A 152 -6.46 -7.66 16.92
CA GLY A 152 -5.16 -8.25 16.65
C GLY A 152 -4.66 -8.07 15.21
N ARG A 153 -5.31 -7.19 14.43
CA ARG A 153 -5.05 -6.96 13.00
C ARG A 153 -4.89 -5.48 12.71
N ALA A 154 -4.06 -5.16 11.72
CA ALA A 154 -3.83 -3.81 11.21
C ALA A 154 -4.22 -3.77 9.72
N ASP A 155 -5.50 -3.99 9.46
CA ASP A 155 -6.12 -3.92 8.13
C ASP A 155 -6.55 -2.47 7.82
N GLY A 156 -6.59 -2.15 6.53
CA GLY A 156 -6.79 -0.79 6.05
C GLY A 156 -7.07 -0.69 4.55
N TYR A 157 -6.94 0.52 4.01
CA TYR A 157 -7.08 0.80 2.58
C TYR A 157 -6.01 1.78 2.11
N ILE A 158 -5.65 1.71 0.83
CA ILE A 158 -4.73 2.65 0.17
C ILE A 158 -5.42 3.99 -0.01
N LEU A 159 -4.71 5.08 0.28
CA LEU A 159 -5.24 6.44 0.10
C LEU A 159 -5.23 6.83 -1.38
N GLU A 160 -6.34 7.39 -1.86
CA GLU A 160 -6.50 7.80 -3.26
C GLU A 160 -7.17 9.19 -3.37
N GLY A 161 -6.98 9.85 -4.52
CA GLY A 161 -7.64 11.12 -4.87
C GLY A 161 -7.50 12.22 -3.82
N LYS A 162 -8.62 12.89 -3.51
CA LYS A 162 -8.66 14.04 -2.58
C LYS A 162 -8.20 13.70 -1.17
N GLU A 163 -8.45 12.49 -0.70
CA GLU A 163 -8.02 12.04 0.62
C GLU A 163 -6.49 11.93 0.66
N LEU A 164 -5.90 11.35 -0.38
CA LEU A 164 -4.45 11.27 -0.52
C LEU A 164 -3.81 12.67 -0.55
N GLU A 165 -4.34 13.58 -1.37
CA GLU A 165 -3.85 14.95 -1.45
C GLU A 165 -3.88 15.67 -0.10
N PHE A 166 -4.97 15.50 0.65
CA PHE A 166 -5.13 16.11 1.96
C PHE A 166 -4.03 15.66 2.92
N TYR A 167 -3.78 14.35 3.01
CA TYR A 167 -2.76 13.81 3.91
C TYR A 167 -1.34 14.12 3.43
N LEU A 168 -1.08 14.13 2.12
CA LEU A 168 0.20 14.58 1.56
C LEU A 168 0.52 16.02 2.00
N LYS A 169 -0.44 16.94 1.85
CA LYS A 169 -0.30 18.33 2.32
C LYS A 169 -0.04 18.42 3.82
N LYS A 170 -0.71 17.61 4.64
CA LYS A 170 -0.49 17.57 6.11
C LYS A 170 0.90 17.07 6.47
N ILE A 171 1.38 16.02 5.81
CA ILE A 171 2.73 15.45 6.04
C ILE A 171 3.80 16.46 5.63
N GLN A 172 3.67 17.08 4.46
CA GLN A 172 4.61 18.10 3.97
C GLN A 172 4.69 19.31 4.90
N ARG A 173 3.55 19.87 5.33
CA ARG A 173 3.51 20.99 6.29
C ARG A 173 4.18 20.65 7.62
N LYS A 174 4.01 19.41 8.10
CA LYS A 174 4.63 18.95 9.34
C LYS A 174 6.15 18.80 9.19
N LYS A 175 6.63 18.33 8.03
CA LYS A 175 8.06 18.25 7.72
C LYS A 175 8.71 19.63 7.59
N GLY A 176 8.05 20.57 6.92
CA GLY A 176 8.56 21.94 6.72
C GLY A 176 8.71 22.74 8.01
N LYS A 177 7.80 22.56 8.99
CA LYS A 177 7.93 23.21 10.31
C LYS A 177 9.10 22.70 11.15
N GLY A 178 9.58 21.48 10.91
CA GLY A 178 10.72 20.90 11.65
C GLY A 178 12.09 21.29 11.09
N ALA A 179 12.16 21.82 9.86
CA ALA A 179 13.42 22.18 9.20
C ALA A 179 13.75 23.69 9.30
N GLY A 180 12.81 24.53 9.73
CA GLY A 180 13.00 25.98 9.93
C GLY A 180 13.15 26.38 11.41
N GLY A 181 13.39 25.43 12.29
CA GLY A 181 13.55 25.62 13.73
C GLY A 181 14.72 24.81 14.25
N ALA A 182 15.91 25.09 13.72
CA ALA A 182 17.22 24.72 14.24
C ALA A 182 18.17 25.87 13.92
#